data_AF-G3P621-F1
#
_entry.id   AF-G3P621-F1
#
_cell.length_a   1.000
_cell.length_b   1.000
_cell.length_c   1.000
_cell.angle_alpha   90.00
_cell.angle_beta   90.00
_cell.angle_gamma   90.00
#
_symmetry.space_group_name_H-M   'P 1'
#
loop_
_entity.id
_entity.type
_entity.pdbx_description
1 polymer ?
#
loop_
_entity_poly.entity_id
_entity_poly.type
_entity_poly.pdbx_seq_one_letter_code
_entity_poly.pdbx_strand_id
1 'polypeptide(L)'
;MNLWLGLHLLLAGLLLSGAAPTPEECRPLITPLSLADPTVMYGRTNLMLGYTDTEILNNILRKTQSLWSTISQSPSSPNTHILFQHNRINGTCLLSKVNLTIDGNTGSSSHLNITSVVQMLPGLEGFLVFSIESTIRDLDKIVRMVNIVGDDTAEELNVRALYLMARETTLKDSDREHFRKQASCLGFSREPDFTHNPDNGASPFEPVGSKCEDV
;
A
#
# COMPACT_ATOMS: atom_id res chain seq x y z
N MET A 1 30.94 44.46 14.88
CA MET A 1 31.21 43.48 13.81
C MET A 1 30.61 42.10 14.16
N ASN A 2 29.33 42.03 14.54
CA ASN A 2 28.67 40.77 14.95
C ASN A 2 27.25 40.60 14.37
N LEU A 3 26.73 41.57 13.60
CA LEU A 3 25.40 41.48 12.98
C LEU A 3 25.42 40.79 11.61
N TRP A 4 26.59 40.69 10.96
CA TRP A 4 26.69 40.19 9.58
C TRP A 4 26.72 38.65 9.50
N LEU A 5 27.19 37.97 10.55
CA LEU A 5 27.24 36.51 10.63
C LEU A 5 25.86 35.86 10.90
N GLY A 6 24.95 36.57 11.58
CA GLY A 6 23.59 36.06 11.87
C GLY A 6 22.70 35.97 10.62
N LEU A 7 22.88 36.88 9.66
CA LEU A 7 22.07 36.91 8.43
C LEU A 7 22.43 35.76 7.47
N HIS A 8 23.70 35.32 7.46
CA HIS A 8 24.14 34.18 6.64
C HIS A 8 23.65 32.83 7.18
N LEU A 9 23.52 32.69 8.51
CA LEU A 9 22.94 31.49 9.13
C LEU A 9 21.42 31.38 8.89
N LEU A 10 20.71 32.52 8.80
CA LEU A 10 19.28 32.54 8.47
C LEU A 10 19.00 32.22 6.99
N LEU A 11 19.90 32.58 6.07
CA LEU A 11 19.77 32.21 4.65
C LEU A 11 20.17 30.75 4.38
N ALA A 12 21.09 30.18 5.16
CA ALA A 12 21.48 28.77 5.03
C ALA A 12 20.46 27.79 5.66
N GLY A 13 19.63 28.26 6.61
CA GLY A 13 18.57 27.45 7.23
C GLY A 13 17.29 27.31 6.40
N LEU A 14 17.10 28.13 5.37
CA LEU A 14 15.83 28.19 4.62
C LEU A 14 15.74 27.24 3.40
N LEU A 15 16.79 26.46 3.11
CA LEU A 15 16.87 25.60 1.91
C LEU A 15 16.75 24.09 2.18
N LEU A 16 16.41 23.67 3.39
CA LEU A 16 16.06 22.28 3.71
C LEU A 16 14.54 22.03 3.77
N SER A 17 13.75 22.97 3.28
CA SER A 17 12.36 22.70 2.92
C SER A 17 12.38 22.05 1.54
N GLY A 18 12.41 20.70 1.50
CA GLY A 18 12.23 19.98 0.25
C GLY A 18 10.97 20.49 -0.44
N ALA A 19 11.14 21.16 -1.58
CA ALA A 19 10.01 21.66 -2.35
C ALA A 19 9.11 20.48 -2.73
N ALA A 20 7.80 20.67 -2.66
CA ALA A 20 6.87 19.67 -3.20
C ALA A 20 7.23 19.40 -4.67
N PRO A 21 7.21 18.15 -5.13
CA PRO A 21 7.56 17.85 -6.52
C PRO A 21 6.65 18.61 -7.48
N THR A 22 7.21 19.09 -8.59
CA THR A 22 6.40 19.82 -9.58
C THR A 22 5.47 18.86 -10.35
N PRO A 23 4.39 19.37 -10.98
CA PRO A 23 3.52 18.53 -11.81
C PRO A 23 4.27 17.75 -12.89
N GLU A 24 5.31 18.35 -13.48
CA GLU A 24 6.16 17.74 -14.50
C GLU A 24 7.00 16.59 -13.93
N GLU A 25 7.50 16.74 -12.70
CA GLU A 25 8.19 15.66 -11.98
C GLU A 25 7.24 14.55 -11.54
N CYS A 26 5.99 14.88 -11.22
CA CYS A 26 4.99 13.93 -10.76
C CYS A 26 4.39 13.09 -11.88
N ARG A 27 4.15 13.67 -13.06
CA ARG A 27 3.50 12.98 -14.18
C ARG A 27 4.09 11.60 -14.49
N PRO A 28 5.43 11.42 -14.63
CA PRO A 28 6.00 10.10 -14.91
C PRO A 28 5.89 9.12 -13.73
N LEU A 29 5.63 9.59 -12.50
CA LEU A 29 5.50 8.74 -11.32
C LEU A 29 4.07 8.26 -11.10
N ILE A 30 3.07 9.00 -11.58
CA ILE A 30 1.65 8.72 -11.26
C ILE A 30 0.81 8.32 -12.48
N THR A 31 1.40 8.28 -13.68
CA THR A 31 0.67 7.83 -14.88
C THR A 31 0.49 6.31 -14.83
N PRO A 32 -0.75 5.79 -14.79
CA PRO A 32 -0.98 4.35 -14.69
C PRO A 32 -0.35 3.55 -15.83
N LEU A 33 0.25 2.42 -15.48
CA LEU A 33 0.78 1.46 -16.43
C LEU A 33 -0.35 0.66 -17.10
N SER A 34 -0.11 0.25 -18.34
CA SER A 34 -0.98 -0.73 -19.00
C SER A 34 -0.86 -2.09 -18.32
N LEU A 35 -1.99 -2.77 -18.12
CA LEU A 35 -2.05 -4.14 -17.60
C LEU A 35 -2.31 -5.16 -18.72
N ALA A 36 -1.96 -4.82 -19.96
CA ALA A 36 -2.07 -5.73 -21.11
C ALA A 36 -1.25 -7.02 -20.93
N ASP A 37 -0.14 -6.95 -20.19
CA ASP A 37 0.56 -8.13 -19.67
C ASP A 37 0.44 -8.16 -18.13
N PRO A 38 -0.57 -8.87 -17.57
CA PRO A 38 -0.77 -8.92 -16.13
C PRO A 38 0.24 -9.84 -15.42
N THR A 39 1.06 -10.60 -16.15
CA THR A 39 2.02 -11.53 -15.56
C THR A 39 3.11 -10.83 -14.75
N VAL A 40 3.35 -9.54 -15.02
CA VAL A 40 4.27 -8.70 -14.25
C VAL A 40 3.89 -8.61 -12.76
N MET A 41 2.60 -8.77 -12.43
CA MET A 41 2.11 -8.76 -11.06
C MET A 41 2.16 -10.12 -10.38
N TYR A 42 2.42 -11.20 -11.13
CA TYR A 42 2.26 -12.56 -10.61
C TYR A 42 3.32 -12.97 -9.61
N GLY A 43 2.90 -13.90 -8.75
CA GLY A 43 3.72 -14.46 -7.68
C GLY A 43 3.48 -13.76 -6.36
N ARG A 44 4.30 -14.14 -5.37
CA ARG A 44 4.19 -13.65 -4.00
C ARG A 44 4.92 -12.32 -3.84
N THR A 45 4.29 -11.37 -3.15
CA THR A 45 4.89 -10.11 -2.73
C THR A 45 4.49 -9.76 -1.30
N ASN A 46 5.35 -9.04 -0.60
CA ASN A 46 5.09 -8.44 0.70
C ASN A 46 4.73 -6.97 0.52
N LEU A 47 3.82 -6.45 1.34
CA LEU A 47 3.67 -5.01 1.51
C LEU A 47 4.94 -4.50 2.18
N MET A 48 5.57 -3.50 1.56
CA MET A 48 6.78 -2.84 2.05
C MET A 48 6.44 -1.53 2.74
N LEU A 49 5.65 -0.69 2.08
CA LEU A 49 5.19 0.60 2.58
C LEU A 49 3.75 0.82 2.16
N GLY A 50 2.94 1.44 3.02
CA GLY A 50 1.56 1.75 2.69
C GLY A 50 1.07 3.08 3.25
N TYR A 51 0.24 3.75 2.45
CA TYR A 51 -0.44 4.99 2.78
C TYR A 51 -1.95 4.83 2.61
N THR A 52 -2.73 5.44 3.50
CA THR A 52 -4.19 5.61 3.32
C THR A 52 -4.62 7.04 3.65
N ASP A 53 -5.79 7.50 3.20
CA ASP A 53 -6.26 8.87 3.44
C ASP A 53 -7.38 8.99 4.49
N THR A 54 -7.75 7.88 5.14
CA THR A 54 -8.77 7.85 6.19
C THR A 54 -8.19 7.35 7.52
N GLU A 55 -8.61 7.96 8.63
CA GLU A 55 -8.04 7.67 9.95
C GLU A 55 -8.27 6.22 10.38
N ILE A 56 -9.45 5.66 10.10
CA ILE A 56 -9.76 4.28 10.46
C ILE A 56 -8.87 3.26 9.74
N LEU A 57 -8.60 3.46 8.44
CA LEU A 57 -7.67 2.61 7.70
C LEU A 57 -6.22 2.87 8.11
N ASN A 58 -5.84 4.10 8.44
CA ASN A 58 -4.53 4.40 9.01
C ASN A 58 -4.32 3.59 10.30
N ASN A 59 -5.32 3.52 11.17
CA ASN A 59 -5.27 2.75 12.41
C ASN A 59 -5.18 1.24 12.17
N ILE A 60 -5.88 0.72 11.16
CA ILE A 60 -5.77 -0.69 10.73
C ILE A 60 -4.34 -0.97 10.22
N LEU A 61 -3.83 -0.13 9.32
CA LEU A 61 -2.51 -0.34 8.71
C LEU A 61 -1.39 -0.25 9.75
N ARG A 62 -1.47 0.67 10.70
CA ARG A 62 -0.50 0.80 11.82
C ARG A 62 -0.47 -0.40 12.76
N LYS A 63 -1.60 -1.10 12.89
CA LYS A 63 -1.71 -2.34 13.67
C LYS A 63 -1.37 -3.59 12.87
N THR A 64 -1.16 -3.45 11.56
CA THR A 64 -0.77 -4.55 10.70
C THR A 64 0.70 -4.87 10.93
N GLN A 65 0.97 -6.10 11.34
CA GLN A 65 2.33 -6.60 11.62
C GLN A 65 2.98 -7.14 10.34
N SER A 66 2.19 -7.79 9.48
CA SER A 66 2.62 -8.29 8.18
C SER A 66 1.45 -8.38 7.21
N LEU A 67 1.74 -8.13 5.93
CA LEU A 67 0.82 -8.36 4.82
C LEU A 67 1.61 -8.91 3.65
N TRP A 68 1.23 -10.08 3.17
CA TRP A 68 1.73 -10.59 1.90
C TRP A 68 0.56 -11.03 1.03
N SER A 69 0.79 -11.01 -0.27
CA SER A 69 -0.21 -11.41 -1.25
C SER A 69 0.41 -12.25 -2.35
N THR A 70 -0.42 -13.03 -3.04
CA THR A 70 -0.05 -13.74 -4.26
C THR A 70 -1.09 -13.46 -5.32
N ILE A 71 -0.62 -13.05 -6.50
CA ILE A 71 -1.47 -12.87 -7.67
C ILE A 71 -1.19 -13.99 -8.66
N SER A 72 -2.25 -14.60 -9.19
CA SER A 72 -2.18 -15.61 -10.24
C SER A 72 -3.33 -15.49 -11.23
N GLN A 73 -3.22 -16.13 -12.38
CA GLN A 73 -4.34 -16.22 -13.32
C GLN A 73 -5.43 -17.14 -12.77
N SER A 74 -6.70 -16.76 -12.97
CA SER A 74 -7.80 -17.68 -12.69
C SER A 74 -7.83 -18.80 -13.74
N PRO A 75 -8.05 -20.07 -13.34
CA PRO A 75 -8.27 -21.15 -14.29
C PRO A 75 -9.62 -21.02 -15.02
N SER A 76 -10.54 -20.20 -14.53
CA SER A 76 -11.90 -20.07 -15.07
C SER A 76 -12.07 -19.01 -16.16
N SER A 77 -11.17 -18.03 -16.23
CA SER A 77 -11.27 -16.91 -17.17
C SER A 77 -9.91 -16.25 -17.36
N PRO A 78 -9.48 -15.96 -18.59
CA PRO A 78 -8.17 -15.35 -18.86
C PRO A 78 -8.06 -13.91 -18.32
N ASN A 79 -9.18 -13.19 -18.18
CA ASN A 79 -9.24 -11.78 -17.75
C ASN A 79 -9.52 -11.64 -16.24
N THR A 80 -9.66 -12.76 -15.54
CA THR A 80 -9.84 -12.80 -14.10
C THR A 80 -8.56 -13.33 -13.47
N HIS A 81 -8.07 -12.59 -12.48
CA HIS A 81 -6.89 -12.92 -11.71
C HIS A 81 -7.31 -13.14 -10.27
N ILE A 82 -6.60 -14.00 -9.57
CA ILE A 82 -6.88 -14.32 -8.18
C ILE A 82 -5.82 -13.61 -7.35
N LEU A 83 -6.28 -12.71 -6.47
CA LEU A 83 -5.48 -12.13 -5.40
C LEU A 83 -5.76 -12.91 -4.12
N PHE A 84 -4.77 -13.64 -3.64
CA PHE A 84 -4.78 -14.22 -2.30
C PHE A 84 -4.01 -13.31 -1.37
N GLN A 85 -4.58 -12.92 -0.22
CA GLN A 85 -3.91 -12.07 0.77
C GLN A 85 -3.89 -12.75 2.13
N HIS A 86 -2.80 -12.50 2.83
CA HIS A 86 -2.60 -12.91 4.20
C HIS A 86 -2.18 -11.69 5.01
N ASN A 87 -2.99 -11.35 6.01
CA ASN A 87 -2.80 -10.19 6.86
C ASN A 87 -2.66 -10.66 8.29
N ARG A 88 -1.68 -10.11 9.02
CA ARG A 88 -1.60 -10.24 10.46
C ARG A 88 -1.84 -8.87 11.07
N ILE A 89 -3.01 -8.67 11.67
CA ILE A 89 -3.46 -7.37 12.17
C ILE A 89 -3.71 -7.52 13.67
N ASN A 90 -2.98 -6.77 14.48
CA ASN A 90 -3.13 -6.78 15.93
C ASN A 90 -3.05 -8.19 16.55
N GLY A 91 -2.24 -9.08 15.98
CA GLY A 91 -2.10 -10.48 16.37
C GLY A 91 -3.05 -11.45 15.69
N THR A 92 -4.15 -10.98 15.08
CA THR A 92 -5.14 -11.81 14.37
C THR A 92 -4.71 -12.05 12.93
N CYS A 93 -4.79 -13.31 12.48
CA CYS A 93 -4.52 -13.69 11.09
C CYS A 93 -5.82 -13.65 10.27
N LEU A 94 -5.79 -12.96 9.12
CA LEU A 94 -6.92 -12.84 8.19
C LEU A 94 -6.48 -13.23 6.79
N LEU A 95 -7.18 -14.22 6.23
CA LEU A 95 -6.98 -14.72 4.88
C LEU A 95 -8.12 -14.26 3.99
N SER A 96 -7.80 -13.75 2.81
CA SER A 96 -8.80 -13.41 1.81
C SER A 96 -8.39 -13.91 0.43
N LYS A 97 -9.41 -14.25 -0.36
CA LYS A 97 -9.27 -14.59 -1.78
C LYS A 97 -10.24 -13.74 -2.55
N VAL A 98 -9.70 -12.91 -3.44
CA VAL A 98 -10.46 -11.90 -4.18
C VAL A 98 -10.20 -12.08 -5.67
N ASN A 99 -11.26 -11.96 -6.47
CA ASN A 99 -11.13 -11.91 -7.92
C ASN A 99 -10.80 -10.46 -8.33
N LEU A 100 -9.73 -10.31 -9.10
CA LEU A 100 -9.33 -9.08 -9.75
C LEU A 100 -9.63 -9.20 -11.24
N THR A 101 -10.54 -8.38 -11.74
CA THR A 101 -10.87 -8.31 -13.17
C THR A 101 -10.09 -7.15 -13.78
N ILE A 102 -9.32 -7.41 -14.84
CA ILE A 102 -8.52 -6.38 -15.48
C ILE A 102 -9.21 -5.91 -16.77
N ASP A 103 -9.32 -4.59 -16.92
CA ASP A 103 -9.77 -3.92 -18.12
C ASP A 103 -8.82 -2.75 -18.43
N GLY A 104 -8.04 -2.89 -19.51
CA GLY A 104 -7.03 -1.91 -19.90
C GLY A 104 -5.93 -1.71 -18.86
N ASN A 105 -5.94 -0.55 -18.19
CA ASN A 105 -4.99 -0.17 -17.13
C ASN A 105 -5.62 -0.23 -15.72
N THR A 106 -6.84 -0.75 -15.61
CA THR A 106 -7.62 -0.73 -14.37
C THR A 106 -7.98 -2.15 -13.96
N GLY A 107 -7.67 -2.49 -12.72
CA GLY A 107 -8.17 -3.67 -12.04
C GLY A 107 -9.40 -3.33 -11.21
N SER A 108 -10.40 -4.20 -11.19
CA SER A 108 -11.59 -4.06 -10.35
C SER A 108 -11.78 -5.30 -9.49
N SER A 109 -12.13 -5.10 -8.23
CA SER A 109 -12.42 -6.20 -7.30
C SER A 109 -13.59 -5.84 -6.39
N SER A 110 -14.28 -6.87 -5.89
CA SER A 110 -15.36 -6.73 -4.92
C SER A 110 -15.33 -7.89 -3.94
N HIS A 111 -15.22 -7.59 -2.65
CA HIS A 111 -15.21 -8.59 -1.58
C HIS A 111 -15.69 -7.98 -0.26
N LEU A 112 -16.55 -8.70 0.48
CA LEU A 112 -17.04 -8.27 1.80
C LEU A 112 -17.54 -6.81 1.84
N ASN A 113 -18.36 -6.41 0.85
CA ASN A 113 -18.89 -5.05 0.70
C ASN A 113 -17.84 -3.94 0.48
N ILE A 114 -16.63 -4.33 0.12
CA ILE A 114 -15.57 -3.45 -0.35
C ILE A 114 -15.50 -3.60 -1.86
N THR A 115 -15.69 -2.51 -2.59
CA THR A 115 -15.40 -2.44 -4.02
C THR A 115 -14.14 -1.63 -4.23
N SER A 116 -13.18 -2.15 -4.98
CA SER A 116 -11.90 -1.49 -5.21
C SER A 116 -11.61 -1.34 -6.70
N VAL A 117 -11.04 -0.18 -7.04
CA VAL A 117 -10.43 0.13 -8.32
C VAL A 117 -8.93 0.22 -8.09
N VAL A 118 -8.15 -0.56 -8.84
CA VAL A 118 -6.71 -0.72 -8.68
C VAL A 118 -6.01 -0.26 -9.95
N GLN A 119 -5.01 0.60 -9.80
CA GLN A 119 -4.13 1.04 -10.87
C GLN A 119 -2.68 0.73 -10.49
N MET A 120 -1.94 0.13 -11.42
CA MET A 120 -0.51 -0.05 -11.24
C MET A 120 0.21 1.21 -11.67
N LEU A 121 1.07 1.75 -10.81
CA LEU A 121 1.89 2.90 -11.11
C LEU A 121 3.33 2.48 -11.45
N PRO A 122 4.10 3.35 -12.12
CA PRO A 122 5.53 3.14 -12.35
C PRO A 122 6.26 2.87 -11.03
N GLY A 123 7.08 1.82 -11.02
CA GLY A 123 7.94 1.45 -9.89
C GLY A 123 9.36 1.19 -10.35
N LEU A 124 10.29 1.15 -9.40
CA LEU A 124 11.65 0.65 -9.65
C LEU A 124 11.61 -0.87 -9.90
N GLU A 125 12.65 -1.40 -10.53
CA GLU A 125 12.75 -2.84 -10.80
C GLU A 125 12.56 -3.67 -9.51
N GLY A 126 11.75 -4.72 -9.58
CA GLY A 126 11.45 -5.59 -8.44
C GLY A 126 10.32 -5.09 -7.52
N PHE A 127 9.80 -3.88 -7.76
CA PHE A 127 8.70 -3.30 -7.00
C PHE A 127 7.42 -3.21 -7.82
N LEU A 128 6.29 -3.45 -7.17
CA LEU A 128 4.95 -3.17 -7.70
C LEU A 128 4.35 -2.03 -6.89
N VAL A 129 3.89 -0.98 -7.57
CA VAL A 129 3.19 0.14 -6.93
C VAL A 129 1.73 0.10 -7.31
N PHE A 130 0.85 0.06 -6.32
CA PHE A 130 -0.60 0.08 -6.53
C PHE A 130 -1.21 1.34 -5.93
N SER A 131 -1.89 2.12 -6.76
CA SER A 131 -2.86 3.10 -6.31
C SER A 131 -4.23 2.46 -6.30
N ILE A 132 -4.92 2.54 -5.18
CA ILE A 132 -6.19 1.84 -4.96
C ILE A 132 -7.20 2.84 -4.45
N GLU A 133 -8.33 2.92 -5.13
CA GLU A 133 -9.52 3.58 -4.61
C GLU A 133 -10.51 2.52 -4.17
N SER A 134 -11.12 2.68 -3.01
CA SER A 134 -12.06 1.72 -2.47
C SER A 134 -13.27 2.40 -1.87
N THR A 135 -14.43 1.81 -2.10
CA THR A 135 -15.67 2.15 -1.42
C THR A 135 -16.00 1.01 -0.48
N ILE A 136 -16.06 1.30 0.80
CA ILE A 136 -16.36 0.37 1.87
C ILE A 136 -17.79 0.66 2.33
N ARG A 137 -18.67 -0.35 2.28
CA ARG A 137 -20.02 -0.28 2.85
C ARG A 137 -20.09 -1.17 4.10
N ASP A 138 -20.94 -0.80 5.05
CA ASP A 138 -21.07 -1.49 6.35
C ASP A 138 -19.74 -1.57 7.14
N LEU A 139 -19.04 -0.44 7.28
CA LEU A 139 -17.72 -0.35 7.93
C LEU A 139 -17.67 -1.04 9.30
N ASP A 140 -18.73 -0.93 10.09
CA ASP A 140 -18.93 -1.62 11.37
C ASP A 140 -18.63 -3.12 11.33
N LYS A 141 -19.02 -3.82 10.25
CA LYS A 141 -18.77 -5.26 10.11
C LYS A 141 -17.28 -5.56 9.94
N ILE A 142 -16.57 -4.72 9.19
CA ILE A 142 -15.12 -4.85 8.96
C ILE A 142 -14.36 -4.54 10.25
N VAL A 143 -14.71 -3.45 10.92
CA VAL A 143 -14.10 -3.01 12.19
C VAL A 143 -14.23 -4.08 13.27
N ARG A 144 -15.40 -4.71 13.39
CA ARG A 144 -15.61 -5.86 14.28
C ARG A 144 -14.75 -7.07 13.93
N MET A 145 -14.55 -7.35 12.64
CA MET A 145 -13.74 -8.49 12.17
C MET A 145 -12.25 -8.31 12.52
N VAL A 146 -11.73 -7.08 12.47
CA VAL A 146 -10.32 -6.77 12.79
C VAL A 146 -10.09 -6.39 14.26
N ASN A 147 -11.13 -6.45 15.10
CA ASN A 147 -11.11 -6.09 16.52
C ASN A 147 -10.46 -4.72 16.80
N ILE A 148 -10.76 -3.73 15.97
CA ILE A 148 -10.30 -2.36 16.16
C ILE A 148 -11.46 -1.56 16.73
N VAL A 149 -11.23 -0.83 17.81
CA VAL A 149 -12.22 0.09 18.37
C VAL A 149 -12.17 1.37 17.53
N GLY A 150 -13.27 1.68 16.86
CA GLY A 150 -13.48 2.93 16.13
C GLY A 150 -14.93 3.37 16.34
N ASP A 151 -15.15 4.68 16.41
CA ASP A 151 -16.46 5.31 16.68
C ASP A 151 -17.19 5.72 15.38
N ASP A 152 -16.73 5.24 14.23
CA ASP A 152 -17.23 5.69 12.93
C ASP A 152 -18.48 4.91 12.50
N THR A 153 -19.61 5.61 12.50
CA THR A 153 -20.94 5.13 12.12
C THR A 153 -21.27 5.34 10.63
N ALA A 154 -20.26 5.57 9.78
CA ALA A 154 -20.47 5.88 8.37
C ALA A 154 -20.98 4.64 7.60
N GLU A 155 -22.15 4.79 6.94
CA GLU A 155 -22.74 3.73 6.09
C GLU A 155 -21.83 3.37 4.90
N GLU A 156 -21.12 4.37 4.37
CA GLU A 156 -20.18 4.25 3.26
C GLU A 156 -18.94 5.11 3.53
N LEU A 157 -17.76 4.55 3.25
CA LEU A 157 -16.48 5.23 3.34
C LEU A 157 -15.70 5.06 2.03
N ASN A 158 -15.28 6.17 1.44
CA ASN A 158 -14.37 6.16 0.30
C ASN A 158 -12.94 6.37 0.78
N VAL A 159 -12.03 5.53 0.30
CA VAL A 159 -10.63 5.48 0.72
C VAL A 159 -9.73 5.45 -0.50
N ARG A 160 -8.62 6.20 -0.44
CA ARG A 160 -7.50 6.05 -1.35
C ARG A 160 -6.31 5.47 -0.60
N ALA A 161 -5.63 4.53 -1.24
CA ALA A 161 -4.44 3.89 -0.74
C ALA A 161 -3.33 3.88 -1.78
N LEU A 162 -2.09 3.89 -1.31
CA LEU A 162 -0.90 3.70 -2.13
C LEU A 162 0.00 2.67 -1.46
N TYR A 163 0.27 1.56 -2.15
CA TYR A 163 1.04 0.44 -1.64
C TYR A 163 2.27 0.17 -2.50
N LEU A 164 3.41 0.01 -1.84
CA LEU A 164 4.65 -0.51 -2.41
C LEU A 164 4.77 -1.98 -2.03
N MET A 165 4.81 -2.86 -3.02
CA MET A 165 4.96 -4.30 -2.84
C MET A 165 6.30 -4.76 -3.41
N ALA A 166 6.94 -5.73 -2.76
CA ALA A 166 8.19 -6.32 -3.23
C ALA A 166 8.26 -7.82 -2.97
N ARG A 167 9.07 -8.54 -3.75
CA ARG A 167 9.42 -9.94 -3.43
C ARG A 167 10.43 -10.02 -2.29
N GLU A 168 11.31 -9.04 -2.22
CA GLU A 168 12.29 -8.88 -1.15
C GLU A 168 11.60 -8.52 0.18
N THR A 169 12.32 -8.70 1.29
CA THR A 169 11.87 -8.36 2.64
C THR A 169 12.55 -7.12 3.19
N THR A 170 13.49 -6.54 2.44
CA THR A 170 14.22 -5.33 2.81
C THR A 170 14.05 -4.27 1.74
N LEU A 171 14.15 -3.00 2.13
CA LEU A 171 14.00 -1.85 1.24
C LEU A 171 15.16 -0.89 1.48
N LYS A 172 15.87 -0.51 0.42
CA LYS A 172 16.95 0.49 0.53
C LYS A 172 16.36 1.87 0.79
N ASP A 173 17.13 2.73 1.45
CA ASP A 173 16.69 4.10 1.72
C ASP A 173 16.40 4.87 0.43
N SER A 174 17.17 4.65 -0.64
CA SER A 174 16.92 5.25 -1.96
C SER A 174 15.54 4.89 -2.52
N ASP A 175 15.14 3.64 -2.36
CA ASP A 175 13.89 3.10 -2.90
C ASP A 175 12.71 3.62 -2.08
N ARG A 176 12.90 3.74 -0.75
CA ARG A 176 11.96 4.39 0.17
C ARG A 176 11.75 5.86 -0.19
N GLU A 177 12.82 6.62 -0.42
CA GLU A 177 12.70 8.04 -0.80
C GLU A 177 12.03 8.22 -2.16
N HIS A 178 12.34 7.34 -3.12
CA HIS A 178 11.67 7.34 -4.43
C HIS A 178 10.16 7.15 -4.28
N PHE A 179 9.74 6.15 -3.49
CA PHE A 179 8.33 5.90 -3.22
C PHE A 179 7.67 7.04 -2.42
N ARG A 180 8.38 7.67 -1.45
CA ARG A 180 7.87 8.84 -0.74
C ARG A 180 7.64 10.03 -1.69
N LYS A 181 8.54 10.26 -2.64
CA LYS A 181 8.35 11.28 -3.70
C LYS A 181 7.08 10.99 -4.51
N GLN A 182 6.90 9.74 -4.96
CA GLN A 182 5.68 9.32 -5.67
C GLN A 182 4.41 9.47 -4.82
N ALA A 183 4.47 9.15 -3.53
CA ALA A 183 3.36 9.32 -2.59
C ALA A 183 2.97 10.80 -2.43
N SER A 184 3.96 11.70 -2.33
CA SER A 184 3.70 13.14 -2.24
C SER A 184 3.02 13.70 -3.50
N CYS A 185 3.32 13.15 -4.68
CA CYS A 185 2.62 13.50 -5.93
C CYS A 185 1.13 13.15 -5.92
N LEU A 186 0.71 12.22 -5.06
CA LEU A 186 -0.68 11.82 -4.85
C LEU A 186 -1.30 12.48 -3.60
N GLY A 187 -0.57 13.39 -2.94
CA GLY A 187 -1.03 14.11 -1.76
C GLY A 187 -0.71 13.44 -0.41
N PHE A 188 0.04 12.33 -0.40
CA PHE A 188 0.51 11.70 0.83
C PHE A 188 1.85 12.32 1.26
N SER A 189 1.80 13.38 2.07
CA SER A 189 2.98 14.15 2.49
C SER A 189 3.59 13.74 3.84
N ARG A 190 3.06 12.69 4.46
CA ARG A 190 3.44 12.21 5.81
C ARG A 190 4.25 10.92 5.74
N GLU A 191 4.59 10.35 6.88
CA GLU A 191 5.17 9.00 6.93
C GLU A 191 4.12 7.93 6.56
N PRO A 192 4.56 6.79 6.00
CA PRO A 192 3.68 5.64 5.72
C PRO A 192 2.93 5.18 6.97
N ASP A 193 1.67 4.77 6.82
CA ASP A 193 0.91 4.13 7.89
C ASP A 193 1.39 2.72 8.20
N PHE A 194 2.10 2.11 7.25
CA PHE A 194 2.75 0.83 7.42
C PHE A 194 4.15 0.84 6.85
N THR A 195 5.07 0.22 7.58
CA THR A 195 6.41 -0.10 7.13
C THR A 195 6.69 -1.56 7.48
N HIS A 196 7.11 -2.32 6.49
CA HIS A 196 7.48 -3.72 6.67
C HIS A 196 8.62 -3.85 7.66
N ASN A 197 8.43 -4.74 8.63
CA ASN A 197 9.50 -5.18 9.51
C ASN A 197 9.88 -6.62 9.15
N PRO A 198 11.10 -6.87 8.65
CA PRO A 198 11.54 -8.23 8.29
C PRO A 198 11.53 -9.20 9.49
N ASP A 199 11.66 -8.69 10.72
CA ASP A 199 11.63 -9.50 11.94
C ASP A 199 10.23 -10.02 12.29
N ASN A 200 9.17 -9.41 11.73
CA ASN A 200 7.79 -9.83 11.98
C ASN A 200 7.38 -11.11 11.23
N GLY A 201 8.32 -11.74 10.53
CA GLY A 201 8.18 -13.10 9.98
C GLY A 201 7.32 -13.16 8.72
N ALA A 202 8.01 -13.26 7.58
CA ALA A 202 7.54 -14.05 6.45
C ALA A 202 8.76 -14.81 5.93
N SER A 203 9.18 -15.85 6.65
CA SER A 203 10.28 -16.68 6.17
C SER A 203 9.89 -17.33 4.83
N PRO A 204 10.78 -17.38 3.82
CA PRO A 204 10.45 -17.89 2.48
C PRO A 204 10.07 -19.39 2.42
N PHE A 205 10.27 -20.12 3.53
CA PHE A 205 10.10 -21.56 3.63
C PHE A 205 9.09 -22.00 4.69
N GLU A 206 8.28 -21.10 5.24
CA GLU A 206 7.21 -21.55 6.14
C GLU A 206 6.09 -22.19 5.31
N PRO A 207 5.77 -23.47 5.55
CA PRO A 207 4.60 -24.09 4.95
C PRO A 207 3.35 -23.31 5.36
N VAL A 208 2.33 -23.35 4.51
CA VAL A 208 0.97 -22.92 4.88
C VAL A 208 0.63 -23.59 6.20
N GLY A 209 0.59 -22.84 7.31
CA GLY A 209 0.29 -23.36 8.65
C GLY A 209 1.24 -23.00 9.80
N SER A 210 2.43 -22.41 9.60
CA SER A 210 3.34 -22.11 10.73
C SER A 210 3.79 -20.64 10.71
N LYS A 211 3.47 -19.71 11.62
CA LYS A 211 2.74 -19.69 12.91
C LYS A 211 1.49 -18.78 12.83
N CYS A 212 0.41 -19.35 12.29
CA CYS A 212 -0.97 -19.01 12.61
C CYS A 212 -1.65 -20.35 12.95
N GLU A 213 -1.21 -21.00 14.04
CA GLU A 213 -1.88 -22.15 14.66
C GLU A 213 -1.93 -21.90 16.18
N ASP A 214 -3.07 -22.30 16.76
CA ASP A 214 -3.51 -22.30 18.17
C ASP A 214 -4.20 -21.03 18.72
N VAL A 215 -5.48 -20.86 18.37
CA VAL A 215 -6.58 -21.32 19.26
C VAL A 215 -7.43 -22.35 18.51
#